data_AF-A0A430R2R5-F1
#
_entry.id   AF-A0A430R2R5-F1
#
_cell.length_a   1.000
_cell.length_b   1.000
_cell.length_c   1.000
_cell.angle_alpha   90.00
_cell.angle_beta   90.00
_cell.angle_gamma   90.00
#
_symmetry.space_group_name_H-M   'P 1'
#
loop_
_entity.id
_entity.type
_entity.pdbx_description
1 polymer ?
#
loop_
_entity_poly.entity_id
_entity_poly.type
_entity_poly.pdbx_seq_one_letter_code
_entity_poly.pdbx_strand_id
1 'polypeptide(L)'
;MGKSPRGIVPSFPQKIGTPAPWGASFALSPVDREPARRRAYALREVSRSLLMAYELGGHFPGLITCGLPLTQGEWVSLALYEGEEVVARATGIRTCGSVWACPVCAPVEADRRGEALARVVARRWAQGWRVAHAVLTVRHTRGQGLEAVFRVLSQAWRRMTSH
;
A
#
# COMPACT_ATOMS: atom_id res chain seq x y z
N MET A 1 23.92 -1.88 55.66
CA MET A 1 24.54 -2.35 54.39
C MET A 1 23.44 -2.78 53.43
N GLY A 2 22.97 -1.84 52.60
CA GLY A 2 21.85 -2.06 51.67
C GLY A 2 22.32 -2.70 50.37
N LYS A 3 21.65 -3.78 49.95
CA LYS A 3 21.88 -4.41 48.65
C LYS A 3 21.12 -3.62 47.58
N SER A 4 21.86 -2.93 46.71
CA SER A 4 21.36 -2.31 45.49
C SER A 4 20.87 -3.40 44.51
N PRO A 5 19.70 -3.24 43.85
CA PRO A 5 19.26 -4.18 42.83
C PRO A 5 20.12 -3.99 41.56
N ARG A 6 20.74 -5.08 41.11
CA ARG A 6 21.46 -5.16 39.83
C ARG A 6 20.46 -4.99 38.69
N GLY A 7 20.28 -3.76 38.22
CA GLY A 7 19.59 -3.47 36.98
C GLY A 7 20.42 -3.96 35.79
N ILE A 8 19.92 -4.98 35.09
CA ILE A 8 20.41 -5.33 33.76
C ILE A 8 19.94 -4.22 32.83
N VAL A 9 20.80 -3.23 32.58
CA VAL A 9 20.61 -2.29 31.47
C VAL A 9 20.88 -3.08 30.19
N PRO A 10 19.90 -3.26 29.29
CA PRO A 10 20.17 -3.91 28.02
C PRO A 10 21.15 -3.02 27.24
N SER A 11 22.37 -3.52 27.01
CA SER A 11 23.36 -2.86 26.18
C SER A 11 22.86 -2.87 24.74
N PHE A 12 22.31 -1.74 24.30
CA PHE A 12 21.95 -1.54 22.91
C PHE A 12 23.25 -1.55 22.07
N PRO A 13 23.38 -2.40 21.04
CA PRO A 13 24.62 -2.48 20.28
C PRO A 13 24.90 -1.13 19.62
N GLN A 14 26.05 -0.53 19.96
CA GLN A 14 26.49 0.79 19.46
C GLN A 14 26.89 0.78 17.97
N LYS A 15 26.89 -0.39 17.33
CA LYS A 15 27.09 -0.52 15.88
C LYS A 15 25.99 -1.40 15.32
N ILE A 16 24.86 -0.77 15.00
CA ILE A 16 23.96 -1.29 13.99
C ILE A 16 24.81 -1.28 12.71
N GLY A 17 25.29 -2.46 12.28
CA GLY A 17 25.91 -2.59 10.96
C GLY A 17 24.99 -1.91 9.94
N THR A 18 25.56 -1.19 8.99
CA THR A 18 24.83 -0.40 7.99
C THR A 18 23.58 -1.17 7.57
N PRO A 19 22.35 -0.71 7.88
CA PRO A 19 21.18 -1.46 7.50
C PRO A 19 21.27 -1.64 5.99
N ALA A 20 21.20 -2.90 5.53
CA ALA A 20 21.01 -3.18 4.12
C ALA A 20 19.91 -2.22 3.63
N PRO A 21 20.12 -1.49 2.51
CA PRO A 21 19.19 -0.47 2.07
C PRO A 21 17.80 -1.13 2.04
N TRP A 22 16.88 -0.59 2.85
CA TRP A 22 15.51 -1.10 2.93
C TRP A 22 14.94 -1.09 1.51
N GLY A 23 14.90 -2.26 0.86
CA GLY A 23 14.62 -2.38 -0.58
C GLY A 23 15.48 -3.41 -1.33
N ALA A 24 16.60 -3.87 -0.78
CA ALA A 24 17.37 -4.95 -1.39
C ALA A 24 16.80 -6.33 -0.99
N SER A 25 16.27 -7.05 -1.98
CA SER A 25 15.97 -8.50 -1.96
C SER A 25 14.56 -8.94 -1.55
N PHE A 26 13.54 -8.51 -2.28
CA PHE A 26 12.47 -9.39 -2.85
C PHE A 26 11.94 -8.85 -4.18
N ALA A 27 12.78 -8.14 -4.94
CA ALA A 27 12.43 -7.76 -6.29
C ALA A 27 12.47 -9.04 -7.16
N LEU A 28 11.30 -9.65 -7.38
CA LEU A 28 11.12 -10.67 -8.42
C LEU A 28 11.78 -10.17 -9.71
N SER A 29 12.49 -11.04 -10.42
CA SER A 29 13.15 -10.63 -11.67
C SER A 29 12.10 -10.11 -12.65
N PRO A 30 12.47 -9.21 -13.59
CA PRO A 30 11.54 -8.71 -14.60
C PRO A 30 10.79 -9.81 -15.36
N VAL A 31 11.45 -10.96 -15.59
CA VAL A 31 10.86 -12.17 -16.20
C VAL A 31 9.81 -12.82 -15.27
N ASP A 32 10.08 -12.89 -13.96
CA ASP A 32 9.13 -13.42 -12.97
C ASP A 32 7.94 -12.49 -12.71
N ARG A 33 8.06 -11.20 -13.06
CA ARG A 33 6.96 -10.23 -12.95
C ARG A 33 5.92 -10.40 -14.05
N GLU A 34 6.31 -10.91 -15.22
CA GLU A 34 5.42 -11.00 -16.37
C GLU A 34 4.20 -11.92 -16.13
N PRO A 35 4.34 -13.13 -15.54
CA PRO A 35 3.19 -13.95 -15.13
C PRO A 35 2.32 -13.26 -14.07
N ALA A 36 2.94 -12.59 -13.09
CA ALA A 36 2.24 -11.91 -12.01
C ALA A 36 1.44 -10.70 -12.52
N ARG A 37 2.02 -9.91 -13.44
CA ARG A 37 1.35 -8.77 -14.09
C ARG A 37 0.18 -9.22 -14.95
N ARG A 38 0.36 -10.24 -15.80
CA ARG A 38 -0.73 -10.80 -16.61
C ARG A 38 -1.87 -11.29 -15.74
N ARG A 39 -1.57 -12.01 -14.66
CA ARG A 39 -2.58 -12.45 -13.68
C ARG A 39 -3.29 -11.27 -13.03
N ALA A 40 -2.57 -10.22 -12.63
CA ALA A 40 -3.18 -9.02 -12.05
C ALA A 40 -4.13 -8.33 -13.04
N TYR A 41 -3.75 -8.18 -14.30
CA TYR A 41 -4.63 -7.64 -15.34
C TYR A 41 -5.85 -8.52 -15.58
N ALA A 42 -5.69 -9.85 -15.66
CA ALA A 42 -6.81 -10.77 -15.80
C ALA A 42 -7.78 -10.70 -14.61
N LEU A 43 -7.25 -10.67 -13.37
CA LEU A 43 -8.06 -10.51 -12.17
C LEU A 43 -8.79 -9.16 -12.15
N ARG A 44 -8.19 -8.08 -12.67
CA ARG A 44 -8.89 -6.80 -12.82
C ARG A 44 -10.11 -6.92 -13.73
N GLU A 45 -10.01 -7.65 -14.84
CA GLU A 45 -11.15 -7.88 -15.74
C GLU A 45 -12.26 -8.72 -15.05
N VAL A 46 -11.88 -9.75 -14.29
CA VAL A 46 -12.84 -10.53 -13.47
C VAL A 46 -13.51 -9.64 -12.42
N SER A 47 -12.72 -8.84 -11.69
CA SER A 47 -13.24 -7.88 -10.70
C SER A 47 -14.19 -6.88 -11.35
N ARG A 48 -13.89 -6.37 -12.56
CA ARG A 48 -14.79 -5.49 -13.31
C ARG A 48 -16.12 -6.19 -13.58
N SER A 49 -16.10 -7.40 -14.15
CA SER A 49 -17.32 -8.14 -14.47
C SER A 49 -18.19 -8.41 -13.25
N LEU A 50 -17.58 -8.78 -12.12
CA LEU A 50 -18.29 -9.01 -10.86
C LEU A 50 -18.91 -7.71 -10.32
N LEU A 51 -18.15 -6.63 -10.29
CA LEU A 51 -18.60 -5.35 -9.72
C LEU A 51 -19.61 -4.64 -10.62
N MET A 52 -19.56 -4.86 -11.94
CA MET A 52 -20.57 -4.35 -12.88
C MET A 52 -21.99 -4.82 -12.52
N ALA A 53 -22.15 -6.04 -12.01
CA ALA A 53 -23.45 -6.52 -11.54
C ALA A 53 -23.98 -5.74 -10.32
N TYR A 54 -23.10 -5.09 -9.56
CA TYR A 54 -23.42 -4.26 -8.40
C TYR A 54 -23.46 -2.74 -8.74
N GLU A 55 -23.20 -2.34 -10.00
CA GLU A 55 -23.17 -0.91 -10.44
C GLU A 55 -24.54 -0.24 -10.53
N LEU A 56 -25.66 -0.95 -10.28
CA LEU A 56 -26.99 -0.34 -10.35
C LEU A 56 -27.13 0.90 -9.41
N GLY A 57 -26.19 1.13 -8.49
CA GLY A 57 -26.08 2.35 -7.67
C GLY A 57 -24.81 3.20 -7.84
N GLY A 58 -23.94 2.94 -8.83
CA GLY A 58 -22.72 3.74 -9.06
C GLY A 58 -21.69 3.72 -7.93
N HIS A 59 -21.61 2.61 -7.18
CA HIS A 59 -20.77 2.50 -5.99
C HIS A 59 -19.28 2.35 -6.29
N PHE A 60 -18.90 1.84 -7.47
CA PHE A 60 -17.51 1.47 -7.76
C PHE A 60 -16.98 1.94 -9.13
N PRO A 61 -17.33 3.16 -9.62
CA PRO A 61 -17.07 3.57 -11.01
C PRO A 61 -15.58 3.52 -11.37
N GLY A 62 -14.70 3.80 -10.41
CA GLY A 62 -13.25 3.70 -10.59
C GLY A 62 -12.80 2.25 -10.85
N LEU A 63 -13.29 1.29 -10.06
CA LEU A 63 -12.91 -0.12 -10.19
C LEU A 63 -13.42 -0.73 -11.51
N ILE A 64 -14.63 -0.36 -11.94
CA ILE A 64 -15.17 -0.81 -13.23
C ILE A 64 -14.42 -0.17 -14.39
N THR A 65 -14.06 1.11 -14.33
CA THR A 65 -13.39 1.80 -15.46
C THR A 65 -11.87 1.70 -15.45
N CYS A 66 -11.26 1.09 -14.43
CA CYS A 66 -9.81 0.95 -14.33
C CYS A 66 -9.24 0.15 -15.51
N GLY A 67 -8.23 0.70 -16.19
CA GLY A 67 -7.62 0.09 -17.36
C GLY A 67 -8.21 0.50 -18.70
N LEU A 68 -9.31 1.26 -18.71
CA LEU A 68 -9.87 1.85 -19.92
C LEU A 68 -9.22 3.21 -20.23
N PRO A 69 -9.28 3.68 -21.48
CA PRO A 69 -8.86 5.05 -21.82
C PRO A 69 -9.51 6.11 -20.92
N LEU A 70 -8.78 7.19 -20.63
CA LEU A 70 -9.28 8.34 -19.86
C LEU A 70 -10.54 8.94 -20.49
N THR A 71 -10.55 9.08 -21.82
CA THR A 71 -11.67 9.63 -22.58
C THR A 71 -12.04 8.66 -23.71
N GLN A 72 -13.35 8.55 -24.01
CA GLN A 72 -13.78 7.77 -25.17
C GLN A 72 -13.27 8.42 -26.47
N GLY A 73 -12.66 7.63 -27.35
CA GLY A 73 -12.14 8.11 -28.64
C GLY A 73 -10.74 8.74 -28.59
N GLU A 74 -10.09 8.80 -27.42
CA GLU A 74 -8.70 9.23 -27.32
C GLU A 74 -7.70 8.09 -27.44
N TRP A 75 -6.51 8.42 -27.94
CA TRP A 75 -5.40 7.50 -28.10
C TRP A 75 -4.73 7.20 -26.76
N VAL A 76 -4.34 5.94 -26.57
CA VAL A 76 -3.42 5.55 -25.50
C VAL A 76 -2.01 5.67 -26.03
N SER A 77 -1.20 6.54 -25.44
CA SER A 77 0.20 6.68 -25.84
C SER A 77 1.05 5.63 -25.15
N LEU A 78 1.96 5.01 -25.90
CA LEU A 78 2.97 4.10 -25.38
C LEU A 78 4.34 4.77 -25.51
N ALA A 79 4.99 5.00 -24.37
CA ALA A 79 6.36 5.43 -24.32
C ALA A 79 7.25 4.19 -24.11
N LEU A 80 8.21 4.00 -25.01
CA LEU A 80 9.25 2.99 -24.87
C LEU A 80 10.49 3.66 -24.29
N TYR A 81 11.05 3.05 -23.25
CA TYR A 81 12.29 3.47 -22.61
C TYR A 81 13.33 2.40 -22.87
N GLU A 82 14.42 2.78 -23.52
CA GLU A 82 15.54 1.91 -23.83
C GLU A 82 16.63 2.13 -22.77
N GLY A 83 16.95 1.07 -22.03
CA GLY A 83 18.06 0.98 -21.08
C GLY A 83 18.71 -0.40 -21.18
N GLU A 84 19.18 -0.98 -20.07
CA GLU A 84 19.58 -2.41 -20.06
C GLU A 84 18.42 -3.34 -20.42
N GLU A 85 17.18 -2.91 -20.18
CA GLU A 85 15.95 -3.56 -20.63
C GLU A 85 15.04 -2.55 -21.34
N VAL A 86 14.20 -3.04 -22.27
CA VAL A 86 13.16 -2.23 -22.91
C VAL A 86 11.91 -2.23 -22.04
N VAL A 87 11.52 -1.05 -21.56
CA VAL A 87 10.32 -0.88 -20.73
C VAL A 87 9.28 -0.05 -21.47
N ALA A 88 8.06 -0.58 -21.55
CA ALA A 88 6.92 0.15 -22.10
C ALA A 88 6.05 0.75 -21.00
N ARG A 89 5.67 2.02 -21.15
CA ARG A 89 4.72 2.72 -20.27
C ARG A 89 3.56 3.27 -21.07
N ALA A 90 2.35 2.89 -20.69
CA ALA A 90 1.14 3.45 -21.24
C ALA A 90 0.69 4.69 -20.45
N THR A 91 0.26 5.73 -21.17
CA THR A 91 -0.40 6.92 -20.63
C THR A 91 -1.76 7.11 -21.29
N GLY A 92 -2.65 7.89 -20.67
CA GLY A 92 -4.03 8.03 -21.18
C GLY A 92 -4.99 6.95 -20.68
N ILE A 93 -4.63 6.21 -19.63
CA ILE A 93 -5.43 5.12 -19.07
C ILE A 93 -5.92 5.49 -17.66
N ARG A 94 -7.18 5.15 -17.35
CA ARG A 94 -7.79 5.30 -16.02
C ARG A 94 -7.16 4.35 -15.01
N THR A 95 -6.81 4.87 -13.84
CA THR A 95 -6.38 4.08 -12.67
C THR A 95 -7.27 4.38 -11.49
N CYS A 96 -7.86 3.35 -10.87
CA CYS A 96 -8.80 3.55 -9.75
C CYS A 96 -8.14 3.91 -8.42
N GLY A 97 -6.83 3.64 -8.25
CA GLY A 97 -6.11 3.89 -7.00
C GLY A 97 -6.58 3.04 -5.80
N SER A 98 -7.43 2.03 -6.02
CA SER A 98 -7.92 1.18 -4.93
C SER A 98 -6.83 0.24 -4.43
N VAL A 99 -6.43 0.44 -3.17
CA VAL A 99 -5.44 -0.41 -2.49
C VAL A 99 -6.00 -1.75 -2.02
N TRP A 100 -7.33 -1.88 -2.00
CA TRP A 100 -8.00 -3.05 -1.42
C TRP A 100 -8.58 -3.98 -2.48
N ALA A 101 -9.16 -3.43 -3.54
CA ALA A 101 -9.97 -4.20 -4.48
C ALA A 101 -9.35 -4.34 -5.87
N CYS A 102 -8.34 -3.53 -6.22
CA CYS A 102 -7.73 -3.59 -7.55
C CYS A 102 -6.37 -4.30 -7.51
N PRO A 103 -6.23 -5.48 -8.14
CA PRO A 103 -4.97 -6.23 -8.15
C PRO A 103 -3.83 -5.51 -8.92
N VAL A 104 -4.17 -4.53 -9.77
CA VAL A 104 -3.19 -3.75 -10.55
C VAL A 104 -2.76 -2.49 -9.79
N CYS A 105 -3.70 -1.74 -9.21
CA CYS A 105 -3.37 -0.49 -8.52
C CYS A 105 -2.82 -0.74 -7.11
N ALA A 106 -3.28 -1.78 -6.41
CA ALA A 106 -2.87 -2.04 -5.03
C ALA A 106 -1.36 -2.13 -4.82
N PRO A 107 -0.59 -2.92 -5.58
CA PRO A 107 0.87 -2.98 -5.39
C PRO A 107 1.55 -1.65 -5.70
N VAL A 108 1.10 -0.92 -6.73
CA VAL A 108 1.68 0.38 -7.12
C VAL A 108 1.46 1.43 -6.04
N GLU A 109 0.25 1.50 -5.50
CA GLU A 109 -0.09 2.46 -4.44
C GLU A 109 0.56 2.09 -3.11
N ALA A 110 0.72 0.79 -2.81
CA ALA A 110 1.46 0.33 -1.64
C ALA A 110 2.94 0.75 -1.71
N ASP A 111 3.57 0.56 -2.86
CA ASP A 111 4.97 0.94 -3.10
C ASP A 111 5.16 2.47 -2.97
N ARG A 112 4.34 3.26 -3.66
CA ARG A 112 4.34 4.73 -3.56
C ARG A 112 4.19 5.23 -2.12
N ARG A 113 3.26 4.64 -1.36
CA ARG A 113 3.03 4.98 0.05
C ARG A 113 4.21 4.54 0.93
N GLY A 114 4.77 3.37 0.65
CA GLY A 114 5.96 2.85 1.33
C GLY A 114 7.16 3.77 1.18
N GLU A 115 7.46 4.20 -0.05
CA GLU A 115 8.53 5.16 -0.31
C GLU A 115 8.28 6.51 0.37
N ALA A 116 7.05 7.03 0.30
CA ALA A 116 6.70 8.29 0.94
C ALA A 116 6.90 8.21 2.47
N LEU A 117 6.46 7.12 3.08
CA LEU A 117 6.67 6.86 4.51
C LEU A 117 8.16 6.73 4.84
N ALA A 118 8.91 5.96 4.07
CA ALA A 118 10.35 5.79 4.26
C ALA A 118 11.11 7.13 4.24
N ARG A 119 10.78 8.01 3.29
CA ARG A 119 11.35 9.37 3.23
C ARG A 119 11.03 10.19 4.47
N VAL A 120 9.79 10.14 4.97
CA VAL A 120 9.39 10.87 6.18
C VAL A 120 10.14 10.33 7.40
N VAL A 121 10.18 9.01 7.57
CA VAL A 121 10.87 8.36 8.70
C VAL A 121 12.36 8.72 8.71
N ALA A 122 13.05 8.61 7.56
CA ALA A 122 14.46 8.95 7.44
C ALA A 122 14.75 10.41 7.83
N ARG A 123 13.91 11.36 7.37
CA ARG A 123 14.05 12.78 7.71
C ARG A 123 13.86 13.04 9.20
N ARG A 124 12.85 12.43 9.84
CA ARG A 124 12.59 12.63 11.28
C ARG A 124 13.67 11.99 12.14
N TRP A 125 14.17 10.83 11.73
CA TRP A 125 15.28 10.17 12.40
C TRP A 125 16.55 11.03 12.39
N ALA A 126 16.90 11.63 11.26
CA ALA A 126 18.05 12.53 11.14
C ALA A 126 17.93 13.78 12.03
N GLN A 127 16.71 14.18 12.39
CA GLN A 127 16.43 15.29 13.31
C GLN A 127 16.46 14.86 14.80
N GLY A 128 16.82 13.61 15.10
CA GLY A 128 16.88 13.07 16.47
C GLY A 128 15.54 12.60 17.03
N TRP A 129 14.48 12.52 16.21
CA TRP A 129 13.17 12.05 16.66
C TRP A 129 13.12 10.51 16.70
N ARG A 130 12.31 9.97 17.61
CA ARG A 130 11.96 8.55 17.62
C ARG A 130 10.62 8.37 16.94
N VAL A 131 10.54 7.42 16.00
CA VAL A 131 9.31 7.10 15.29
C VAL A 131 8.75 5.77 15.82
N ALA A 132 7.45 5.73 16.11
CA ALA A 132 6.74 4.52 16.48
C ALA A 132 5.60 4.26 15.48
N HIS A 133 5.41 2.99 15.11
CA HIS A 133 4.29 2.55 14.29
C HIS A 133 3.32 1.76 15.18
N ALA A 134 2.07 2.23 15.28
CA ALA A 134 1.03 1.56 16.03
C ALA A 134 0.06 0.86 15.09
N VAL A 135 -0.13 -0.45 15.28
CA VAL A 135 -1.16 -1.24 14.59
C VAL A 135 -2.30 -1.47 15.58
N LEU A 136 -3.48 -0.94 15.27
CA LEU A 136 -4.66 -1.04 16.13
C LEU A 136 -5.67 -1.99 15.50
N THR A 137 -5.99 -3.07 16.21
CA THR A 137 -6.95 -4.09 15.76
C THR A 137 -8.10 -4.21 16.74
N VAL A 138 -9.33 -4.35 16.23
CA VAL A 138 -10.52 -4.64 17.05
C VAL A 138 -10.95 -6.09 16.84
N ARG A 139 -11.09 -6.84 17.94
CA ARG A 139 -11.71 -8.16 17.87
C ARG A 139 -13.20 -7.99 17.61
N HIS A 140 -13.72 -8.74 16.64
CA HIS A 140 -15.14 -8.76 16.34
C HIS A 140 -15.63 -10.20 16.16
N THR A 141 -16.94 -10.41 16.33
CA THR A 141 -17.61 -11.69 16.09
C THR A 141 -18.55 -11.57 14.90
N ARG A 142 -18.96 -12.72 14.32
CA ARG A 142 -19.88 -12.77 13.18
C ARG A 142 -21.21 -12.03 13.40
N GLY A 143 -21.68 -11.96 14.64
CA GLY A 143 -22.92 -11.26 15.00
C GLY A 143 -22.80 -9.73 15.05
N GLN A 144 -21.57 -9.19 14.94
CA GLN A 144 -21.34 -7.75 14.96
C GLN A 144 -21.29 -7.22 13.53
N GLY A 145 -22.28 -6.41 13.17
CA GLY A 145 -22.34 -5.77 11.86
C GLY A 145 -21.13 -4.86 11.60
N LEU A 146 -20.62 -4.90 10.38
CA LEU A 146 -19.42 -4.16 9.96
C LEU A 146 -19.56 -2.66 10.26
N GLU A 147 -20.71 -2.07 9.91
CA GLU A 147 -21.01 -0.66 10.15
C GLU A 147 -20.90 -0.29 11.64
N ALA A 148 -21.41 -1.13 12.53
CA ALA A 148 -21.34 -0.89 13.97
C ALA A 148 -19.89 -0.90 14.47
N VAL A 149 -19.09 -1.88 14.04
CA VAL A 149 -17.67 -1.99 14.41
C VAL A 149 -16.88 -0.80 13.88
N PHE A 150 -17.06 -0.42 12.62
CA PHE A 150 -16.39 0.71 12.00
C PHE A 150 -16.76 2.04 12.66
N ARG A 151 -18.03 2.22 13.05
CA ARG A 151 -18.48 3.41 13.78
C ARG A 151 -17.77 3.56 15.13
N VAL A 152 -17.66 2.48 15.90
CA VAL A 152 -16.94 2.49 17.20
C VAL A 152 -15.45 2.78 16.98
N LEU A 153 -14.81 2.12 16.03
CA LEU A 153 -13.40 2.34 15.71
C LEU A 153 -13.14 3.80 15.31
N SER A 154 -14.00 4.37 14.46
CA SER A 154 -13.89 5.77 14.01
C SER A 154 -14.10 6.77 15.15
N GLN A 155 -14.98 6.47 16.10
CA GLN A 155 -15.16 7.30 17.31
C GLN A 155 -13.94 7.23 18.23
N ALA A 156 -13.41 6.02 18.47
CA ALA A 156 -12.22 5.83 19.30
C ALA A 156 -11.00 6.54 18.69
N TRP A 157 -10.80 6.39 17.38
CA TRP A 157 -9.73 7.08 16.66
C TRP A 157 -9.85 8.60 16.79
N ARG A 158 -11.04 9.17 16.53
CA ARG A 158 -11.27 10.62 16.67
C ARG A 158 -10.92 11.14 18.06
N ARG A 159 -11.31 10.43 19.12
CA ARG A 159 -10.98 10.83 20.51
C ARG A 159 -9.49 10.75 20.81
N MET A 160 -8.78 9.81 20.19
CA MET A 160 -7.33 9.66 20.38
C MET A 160 -6.54 10.73 19.61
N THR A 161 -7.06 11.20 18.47
CA THR A 161 -6.37 12.19 17.61
C THR A 161 -6.86 13.62 17.78
N SER A 162 -7.99 13.84 18.43
CA SER A 162 -8.47 15.20 18.75
C SER A 162 -7.57 15.77 19.84
N HIS A 163 -6.75 16.75 19.46
CA HIS A 163 -5.98 17.60 20.36
C HIS A 163 -6.86 18.71 20.94
#